data_AF-A0A5S9MD21-F1
#
_entry.id   AF-A0A5S9MD21-F1
#
_cell.length_a   1.000
_cell.length_b   1.000
_cell.length_c   1.000
_cell.angle_alpha   90.00
_cell.angle_beta   90.00
_cell.angle_gamma   90.00
#
_symmetry.space_group_name_H-M   'P 1'
#
loop_
_entity.id
_entity.type
_entity.pdbx_description
1 polymer ?
#
loop_
_entity_poly.entity_id
_entity_poly.type
_entity_poly.pdbx_seq_one_letter_code
_entity_poly.pdbx_strand_id
1 'polypeptide(L)'
;MVEYLPKWHRIDDLLQMITFIGMKRPGYVGSTAYPVLFADVPAFDVSSTLIRQRIEQGNPVDYLIPKAVERYIKEHHLYES
;
A
#
# COMPACT_ATOMS: atom_id res chain seq x y z
N MET A 1 3.47 4.30 5.65
CA MET A 1 3.04 3.54 6.84
C MET A 1 3.02 4.47 8.02
N VAL A 2 2.36 4.10 9.12
CA VAL A 2 2.21 4.98 10.30
C VAL A 2 3.58 5.43 10.84
N GLU A 3 4.60 4.58 10.79
CA GLU A 3 6.00 4.90 11.12
C GLU A 3 6.64 6.02 10.27
N TYR A 4 6.07 6.33 9.09
CA TYR A 4 6.57 7.40 8.21
C TYR A 4 5.94 8.76 8.50
N LEU A 5 4.90 8.85 9.33
CA LEU A 5 4.23 10.13 9.64
C LEU A 5 5.19 11.23 10.12
N PRO A 6 6.23 10.97 10.95
CA PRO A 6 7.19 12.03 11.31
C PRO A 6 7.97 12.63 10.15
N LYS A 7 8.07 11.90 9.02
CA LYS A 7 8.78 12.35 7.81
C LYS A 7 7.87 13.09 6.83
N TRP A 8 6.57 13.18 7.11
CA TRP A 8 5.63 13.86 6.23
C TRP A 8 5.83 15.37 6.33
N HIS A 9 5.76 16.04 5.18
CA HIS A 9 5.86 17.48 5.13
C HIS A 9 4.69 18.12 5.89
N ARG A 10 5.01 18.91 6.93
CA ARG A 10 4.06 19.63 7.78
C ARG A 10 3.05 18.70 8.47
N ILE A 11 3.52 17.60 9.06
CA ILE A 11 2.65 16.64 9.77
C ILE A 11 1.80 17.30 10.87
N ASP A 12 2.35 18.26 11.62
CA ASP A 12 1.61 18.91 12.71
C ASP A 12 0.37 19.68 12.23
N ASP A 13 0.45 20.32 11.06
CA ASP A 13 -0.70 20.99 10.45
C ASP A 13 -1.74 19.97 9.98
N LEU A 14 -1.28 18.86 9.39
CA LEU A 14 -2.18 17.79 8.94
C LEU A 14 -2.95 17.17 10.10
N LEU A 15 -2.33 17.01 11.28
CA LEU A 15 -2.99 16.50 12.48
C LEU A 15 -4.14 17.40 12.97
N GLN A 16 -4.13 18.69 12.63
CA GLN A 16 -5.21 19.62 12.95
C GLN A 16 -6.32 19.65 11.89
N MET A 17 -6.01 19.23 10.66
CA MET A 17 -6.94 19.30 9.52
C MET A 17 -7.71 18.00 9.29
N ILE A 18 -7.11 16.86 9.62
CA ILE A 18 -7.67 15.54 9.29
C ILE A 18 -7.46 14.53 10.43
N THR A 19 -8.29 13.49 10.42
CA THR A 19 -8.11 12.32 11.28
C THR A 19 -7.41 11.21 10.49
N PHE A 20 -6.27 10.75 10.98
CA PHE A 20 -5.56 9.63 10.37
C PHE A 20 -6.18 8.29 10.79
N ILE A 21 -6.39 7.42 9.80
CA ILE A 21 -6.77 6.02 10.02
C ILE A 21 -5.60 5.12 9.59
N GLY A 22 -5.11 4.30 10.52
CA GLY A 22 -4.08 3.31 10.31
C GLY A 22 -4.66 1.91 10.14
N MET A 23 -4.02 1.10 9.30
CA MET A 23 -4.30 -0.32 9.15
C MET A 23 -3.04 -1.11 9.49
N LYS A 24 -3.20 -2.29 10.10
CA LYS A 24 -2.06 -3.17 10.37
C LYS A 24 -1.61 -3.82 9.06
N ARG A 25 -0.30 -3.79 8.81
CA ARG A 25 0.33 -4.48 7.68
C ARG A 25 1.37 -5.46 8.23
N PRO A 26 1.39 -6.73 7.78
CA PRO A 26 2.44 -7.68 8.16
C PRO A 26 3.83 -7.09 7.95
N GLY A 27 4.73 -7.31 8.91
CA GLY A 27 6.11 -6.82 8.86
C GLY A 27 6.32 -5.39 9.34
N TYR A 28 5.28 -4.67 9.78
CA TYR A 28 5.40 -3.27 10.23
C TYR A 28 4.82 -3.05 11.63
N VAL A 29 5.53 -2.24 12.42
CA VAL A 29 5.14 -1.92 13.79
C VAL A 29 4.11 -0.79 13.76
N GLY A 30 2.93 -1.05 14.31
CA GLY A 30 1.81 -0.11 14.32
C GLY A 30 1.86 0.94 15.42
N SER A 31 2.95 1.07 16.19
CA SER A 31 3.02 2.06 17.27
C SER A 31 3.41 3.43 16.73
N THR A 32 2.74 4.47 17.23
CA THR A 32 3.06 5.86 16.91
C THR A 32 2.69 6.76 18.07
N ALA A 33 3.40 7.89 18.19
CA ALA A 33 3.06 8.95 19.14
C ALA A 33 1.93 9.86 18.63
N TYR A 34 1.54 9.73 17.35
CA TYR A 34 0.50 10.55 16.74
C TYR A 34 -0.91 10.00 16.99
N PRO A 35 -1.93 10.87 17.04
CA PRO A 35 -3.32 10.45 17.18
C PRO A 35 -3.83 9.77 15.90
N VAL A 36 -3.69 8.45 15.84
CA VAL A 36 -4.13 7.60 14.72
C VAL A 36 -5.19 6.60 15.21
N LEU A 37 -6.33 6.54 14.53
CA LEU A 37 -7.34 5.52 14.76
C LEU A 37 -6.98 4.25 13.99
N PHE A 38 -6.99 3.09 14.64
CA PHE A 38 -6.69 1.83 13.98
C PHE A 38 -7.96 1.09 13.59
N ALA A 39 -8.11 0.79 12.31
CA ALA A 39 -9.14 -0.11 11.81
C ALA A 39 -8.60 -1.55 11.80
N ASP A 40 -9.42 -2.49 12.26
CA ASP A 40 -9.10 -3.91 12.15
C ASP A 40 -9.53 -4.42 10.78
N VAL A 41 -8.54 -4.86 10.00
CA VAL A 41 -8.73 -5.40 8.65
C VAL A 41 -7.88 -6.66 8.50
N PRO A 42 -8.37 -7.68 7.77
CA PRO A 42 -7.56 -8.85 7.47
C PRO A 42 -6.25 -8.44 6.81
N ALA A 43 -5.15 -9.01 7.30
CA ALA A 43 -3.86 -8.80 6.70
C ALA A 43 -3.83 -9.39 5.29
N PHE A 44 -3.43 -8.57 4.31
CA PHE A 44 -3.23 -9.00 2.94
C PHE A 44 -1.84 -8.60 2.47
N ASP A 45 -0.95 -9.58 2.33
CA ASP A 45 0.46 -9.34 2.03
C ASP A 45 0.68 -9.19 0.51
N VAL A 46 0.21 -8.06 -0.02
CA VAL A 46 0.41 -7.66 -1.40
C VAL A 46 1.05 -6.27 -1.46
N SER A 47 1.89 -6.03 -2.46
CA SER A 47 2.47 -4.70 -2.71
C SER A 47 2.61 -4.44 -4.20
N SER A 48 2.55 -3.18 -4.62
CA SER A 48 2.77 -2.83 -6.03
C SER A 48 4.17 -3.23 -6.52
N THR A 49 5.18 -3.21 -5.64
CA THR A 49 6.53 -3.69 -5.97
C THR A 49 6.52 -5.19 -6.28
N LEU A 50 5.86 -6.00 -5.44
CA LEU A 50 5.68 -7.43 -5.69
C LEU A 50 4.96 -7.67 -7.02
N ILE A 51 3.88 -6.92 -7.30
CA ILE A 51 3.12 -7.05 -8.56
C ILE A 51 4.01 -6.76 -9.77
N ARG A 52 4.72 -5.63 -9.77
CA ARG A 52 5.61 -5.26 -10.88
C ARG A 52 6.72 -6.29 -11.10
N GLN A 53 7.36 -6.76 -10.04
CA GLN A 53 8.39 -7.81 -10.11
C GLN A 53 7.84 -9.13 -10.67
N ARG A 54 6.62 -9.52 -10.27
CA ARG A 54 5.98 -10.72 -10.82
C ARG A 54 5.72 -10.58 -12.31
N ILE A 55 5.18 -9.44 -12.75
CA ILE A 55 4.91 -9.18 -14.18
C ILE A 55 6.21 -9.22 -14.99
N GLU A 56 7.24 -8.53 -14.52
CA GLU A 56 8.58 -8.53 -15.16
C GLU A 56 9.15 -9.95 -15.30
N GLN A 57 8.89 -10.83 -14.33
CA GLN A 57 9.31 -12.23 -14.34
C GLN A 57 8.36 -13.17 -15.10
N GLY A 58 7.29 -12.67 -15.71
CA GLY A 58 6.27 -13.48 -16.37
C GLY A 58 5.41 -14.33 -15.43
N ASN A 59 5.42 -14.01 -14.13
CA ASN A 59 4.67 -14.73 -13.11
C ASN A 59 3.20 -14.29 -13.05
N PRO A 60 2.24 -15.22 -12.80
CA PRO A 60 0.83 -14.86 -12.64
C PRO A 60 0.58 -13.92 -11.47
N VAL A 61 -0.38 -13.00 -11.66
CA VAL A 61 -0.87 -12.04 -10.65
C VAL A 61 -2.38 -12.17 -10.38
N ASP A 62 -2.97 -13.30 -10.80
CA ASP A 62 -4.35 -13.64 -10.50
C ASP A 62 -4.67 -13.52 -9.01
N TYR A 63 -5.85 -13.00 -8.69
CA TYR A 63 -6.34 -12.75 -7.32
C TYR A 63 -5.58 -11.69 -6.52
N LEU A 64 -4.44 -11.18 -7.02
CA LEU A 64 -3.71 -10.09 -6.37
C LEU A 64 -4.17 -8.71 -6.83
N ILE A 65 -4.72 -8.63 -8.04
CA ILE A 65 -5.28 -7.41 -8.64
C ILE A 65 -6.61 -7.70 -9.35
N PRO A 66 -7.48 -6.69 -9.53
CA PRO A 66 -8.70 -6.86 -10.31
C PRO A 66 -8.40 -7.21 -11.77
N LYS A 67 -9.24 -8.05 -12.38
CA LYS A 67 -9.08 -8.50 -13.78
C LYS A 67 -9.01 -7.36 -14.80
N ALA A 68 -9.76 -6.29 -14.57
CA ALA A 68 -9.71 -5.10 -15.44
C ALA A 68 -8.33 -4.40 -15.40
N VAL A 69 -7.66 -4.40 -14.24
CA VAL A 69 -6.31 -3.82 -14.08
C VAL A 69 -5.26 -4.73 -14.72
N GLU A 70 -5.38 -6.06 -14.54
CA GLU A 70 -4.52 -7.03 -15.20
C GLU A 70 -4.59 -6.88 -16.74
N ARG A 71 -5.80 -6.75 -17.28
CA ARG A 71 -6.01 -6.52 -18.71
C ARG A 71 -5.36 -5.21 -19.18
N TYR A 72 -5.57 -4.12 -18.45
CA TYR A 72 -4.97 -2.82 -18.78
C TYR A 72 -3.45 -2.88 -18.81
N ILE A 73 -2.83 -3.54 -17.83
CA ILE A 73 -1.37 -3.73 -17.78
C ILE A 73 -0.87 -4.45 -19.04
N LYS A 74 -1.53 -5.54 -19.46
CA LYS A 74 -1.16 -6.31 -20.65
C LYS A 74 -1.38 -5.55 -21.96
N GLU A 75 -2.51 -4.84 -22.08
CA GLU A 75 -2.84 -4.05 -23.28
C GLU A 75 -1.86 -2.89 -23.50
N HIS A 76 -1.26 -2.38 -22.42
CA HIS A 76 -0.34 -1.24 -22.45
C HIS A 76 1.13 -1.62 -22.20
N HIS A 77 1.45 -2.92 -22.15
CA HIS A 77 2.82 -3.40 -21.93
C HIS A 77 3.51 -2.80 -20.69
N LEU A 78 2.76 -2.59 -19.61
CA LEU A 78 3.29 -1.97 -18.40
C LEU A 78 4.09 -2.99 -17.58
N TYR A 79 5.28 -2.59 -17.14
CA TYR A 79 6.14 -3.40 -16.26
C TYR A 79 6.69 -4.68 -16.92
N GLU A 80 6.58 -4.78 -18.25
CA GLU A 80 7.26 -5.76 -19.08
C GLU A 80 8.70 -5.27 -19.36
N SER A 81 9.65 -6.19 -19.55
CA SER A 81 11.05 -5.88 -19.89
C SER A 81 11.22 -5.44 -21.35
#